data_AF-X1V109-F1
#
_entry.id   AF-X1V109-F1
#
_cell.length_a   1.000
_cell.length_b   1.000
_cell.length_c   1.000
_cell.angle_alpha   90.00
_cell.angle_beta   90.00
_cell.angle_gamma   90.00
#
_symmetry.space_group_name_H-M   'P 1'
#
loop_
_entity.id
_entity.type
_entity.pdbx_description
1 polymer ?
#
loop_
_entity_poly.entity_id
_entity_poly.type
_entity_poly.pdbx_seq_one_letter_code
_entity_poly.pdbx_strand_id
1 'polypeptide(L)'
;LSQGGIMTSKAHALAREELIRVLTAYTGITTADGATPANNTLIDANLKDNPSISASAIPEKTILIMSGAAIMEDKGAASFVNATGTITLETGFSAQIKAGTIFRILNR
;
A
#
# COMPACT_ATOMS: atom_id res chain seq x y z
N LEU A 1 44.19 -13.85 -2.19
CA LEU A 1 43.33 -12.75 -1.69
C LEU A 1 41.89 -13.14 -1.95
N SER A 2 41.12 -13.37 -0.88
CA SER A 2 39.81 -14.03 -0.94
C SER A 2 38.73 -13.13 -1.53
N GLN A 3 38.34 -13.39 -2.78
CA GLN A 3 37.13 -12.80 -3.39
C GLN A 3 35.82 -13.32 -2.78
N GLY A 4 35.88 -14.37 -1.94
CA GLY A 4 34.70 -15.00 -1.34
C GLY A 4 33.96 -14.15 -0.31
N GLY A 5 34.67 -13.38 0.52
CA GLY A 5 34.04 -12.57 1.58
C GLY A 5 33.23 -11.37 1.05
N ILE A 6 33.61 -10.81 -0.10
CA ILE A 6 32.95 -9.65 -0.73
C ILE A 6 31.69 -10.08 -1.50
N MET A 7 31.70 -11.26 -2.11
CA MET A 7 30.54 -11.79 -2.85
C MET A 7 29.41 -12.23 -1.92
N THR A 8 29.73 -12.89 -0.80
CA THR A 8 28.74 -13.30 0.21
C THR A 8 28.12 -12.09 0.90
N SER A 9 28.90 -11.07 1.25
CA SER A 9 28.36 -9.84 1.85
C SER A 9 27.44 -9.06 0.90
N LYS A 10 27.76 -9.01 -0.40
CA LYS A 10 26.91 -8.42 -1.43
C LYS A 10 25.60 -9.20 -1.64
N ALA A 11 25.67 -10.53 -1.68
CA ALA A 11 24.47 -11.37 -1.78
C ALA A 11 23.54 -11.22 -0.56
N HIS A 12 24.11 -11.13 0.65
CA HIS A 12 23.33 -10.84 1.86
C HIS A 12 22.72 -9.44 1.85
N ALA A 13 23.43 -8.43 1.33
CA ALA A 13 22.89 -7.08 1.19
C ALA A 13 21.69 -7.05 0.23
N LEU A 14 21.79 -7.72 -0.93
CA LEU A 14 20.69 -7.82 -1.90
C LEU A 14 19.49 -8.59 -1.33
N ALA A 15 19.71 -9.72 -0.65
CA ALA A 15 18.64 -10.48 0.01
C ALA A 15 17.95 -9.67 1.12
N ARG A 16 18.71 -8.87 1.88
CA ARG A 16 18.17 -7.99 2.93
C ARG A 16 17.34 -6.85 2.34
N GLU A 17 17.81 -6.21 1.27
CA GLU A 17 17.05 -5.16 0.59
C GLU A 17 15.75 -5.71 0.00
N GLU A 18 15.79 -6.91 -0.58
CA GLU A 18 14.60 -7.56 -1.10
C GLU A 18 13.62 -7.96 0.01
N LEU A 19 14.12 -8.46 1.14
CA LEU A 19 13.29 -8.75 2.31
C LEU A 19 12.65 -7.48 2.88
N ILE A 20 13.40 -6.39 3.00
CA ILE A 20 12.87 -5.09 3.46
C ILE A 20 11.83 -4.59 2.47
N ARG A 21 12.06 -4.71 1.16
CA ARG A 21 11.10 -4.35 0.13
C ARG A 21 9.79 -5.11 0.31
N VAL A 22 9.85 -6.44 0.50
CA VAL A 22 8.68 -7.30 0.71
C VAL A 22 7.95 -6.97 2.03
N LEU A 23 8.68 -6.72 3.11
CA LEU A 23 8.13 -6.46 4.45
C LEU A 23 7.65 -5.02 4.67
N THR A 24 8.03 -4.08 3.81
CA THR A 24 7.56 -2.68 3.91
C THR A 24 6.12 -2.59 3.45
N ALA A 25 5.20 -2.85 4.38
CA ALA A 25 3.78 -2.56 4.23
C ALA A 25 3.47 -1.24 4.93
N TYR A 26 2.85 -0.30 4.22
CA TYR A 26 2.32 0.90 4.85
C TYR A 26 1.06 0.54 5.64
N THR A 27 0.90 1.10 6.83
CA THR A 27 -0.35 1.05 7.60
C THR A 27 -0.86 2.48 7.74
N GLY A 28 -2.12 2.69 7.37
CA GLY A 28 -2.74 4.02 7.39
C GLY A 28 -4.13 4.01 8.01
N ILE A 29 -4.69 5.21 8.13
CA ILE A 29 -6.06 5.45 8.58
C ILE A 29 -6.69 6.41 7.59
N THR A 30 -7.81 6.03 6.99
CA THR A 30 -8.50 6.90 6.03
C THR A 30 -8.93 8.21 6.67
N THR A 31 -8.73 9.31 5.94
CA THR A 31 -9.05 10.66 6.43
C THR A 31 -10.34 11.19 5.83
N ALA A 32 -10.88 10.53 4.81
CA ALA A 32 -12.14 10.88 4.19
C ALA A 32 -12.91 9.64 3.72
N ASP A 33 -14.19 9.83 3.46
CA ASP A 33 -15.06 8.81 2.89
C ASP A 33 -14.68 8.54 1.42
N GLY A 34 -14.59 7.27 1.06
CA GLY A 34 -14.43 6.80 -0.31
C GLY A 34 -15.69 7.00 -1.16
N ALA A 35 -15.59 6.75 -2.46
CA ALA A 35 -16.66 6.98 -3.42
C ALA A 35 -17.80 5.96 -3.29
N THR A 36 -19.02 6.42 -3.50
CA THR A 36 -20.24 5.59 -3.63
C THR A 36 -20.94 5.92 -4.94
N PRO A 37 -21.65 4.96 -5.57
CA PRO A 37 -21.97 3.61 -5.08
C PRO A 37 -20.91 2.54 -5.43
N ALA A 38 -19.86 2.91 -6.16
CA ALA A 38 -18.87 1.95 -6.64
C ALA A 38 -17.97 1.36 -5.53
N ASN A 39 -17.85 2.04 -4.37
CA ASN A 39 -17.02 1.63 -3.23
C ASN A 39 -15.57 1.31 -3.62
N ASN A 40 -15.06 2.01 -4.63
CA ASN A 40 -13.79 1.70 -5.30
C ASN A 40 -12.70 2.72 -5.02
N THR A 41 -12.85 3.57 -4.00
CA THR A 41 -11.78 4.47 -3.59
C THR A 41 -11.53 4.42 -2.09
N LEU A 42 -10.27 4.64 -1.73
CA LEU A 42 -9.78 4.83 -0.37
C LEU A 42 -9.02 6.16 -0.33
N ILE A 43 -9.26 6.99 0.69
CA ILE A 43 -8.66 8.32 0.80
C ILE A 43 -7.94 8.45 2.14
N ASP A 44 -6.63 8.65 2.08
CA ASP A 44 -5.79 8.98 3.23
C ASP A 44 -4.86 10.14 2.87
N ALA A 45 -5.13 11.31 3.43
CA ALA A 45 -4.35 12.52 3.18
C ALA A 45 -2.89 12.41 3.64
N ASN A 46 -2.53 11.45 4.50
CA ASN A 46 -1.14 11.21 4.90
C ASN A 46 -0.32 10.48 3.82
N LEU A 47 -0.99 9.96 2.78
CA LEU A 47 -0.32 9.47 1.58
C LEU A 47 0.08 10.60 0.64
N LYS A 48 -0.51 11.79 0.79
CA LYS A 48 -0.22 12.93 -0.06
C LYS A 48 1.25 13.33 0.07
N ASP A 49 1.93 13.40 -1.08
CA ASP A 49 3.33 13.83 -1.17
C ASP A 49 4.26 13.10 -0.19
N ASN A 50 3.89 11.88 0.21
CA ASN A 50 4.63 11.14 1.23
C ASN A 50 5.93 10.59 0.62
N PRO A 51 7.11 11.09 1.02
CA PRO A 51 8.39 10.72 0.40
C PRO A 51 8.79 9.26 0.68
N SER A 52 8.15 8.62 1.66
CA SER A 52 8.41 7.22 2.02
C SER A 52 7.63 6.23 1.15
N ILE A 53 6.74 6.72 0.29
CA ILE A 53 5.85 5.90 -0.54
C ILE A 53 6.10 6.25 -2.00
N SER A 54 6.42 5.24 -2.79
CA SER A 54 6.51 5.42 -4.24
C SER A 54 5.10 5.47 -4.84
N ALA A 55 4.67 6.66 -5.25
CA ALA A 55 3.37 6.88 -5.89
C ALA A 55 3.16 5.98 -7.12
N SER A 56 4.23 5.77 -7.91
CA SER A 56 4.22 4.89 -9.08
C SER A 56 4.13 3.40 -8.72
N ALA A 57 4.48 3.02 -7.49
CA ALA A 57 4.42 1.63 -7.05
C ALA A 57 3.05 1.24 -6.46
N ILE A 58 2.22 2.20 -6.01
CA ILE A 58 0.91 1.89 -5.41
C ILE A 58 0.00 1.06 -6.34
N PRO A 59 -0.10 1.32 -7.66
CA PRO A 59 -0.90 0.49 -8.57
C PRO A 59 -0.45 -0.98 -8.66
N GLU A 60 0.72 -1.34 -8.14
CA GLU A 60 1.19 -2.73 -8.05
C GLU A 60 0.94 -3.34 -6.66
N LYS A 61 0.15 -2.69 -5.80
CA LYS A 61 -0.08 -3.10 -4.41
C LYS A 61 -1.49 -3.63 -4.18
N THR A 62 -1.60 -4.41 -3.12
CA THR A 62 -2.89 -4.85 -2.58
C THR A 62 -3.25 -3.98 -1.37
N ILE A 63 -4.50 -3.52 -1.30
CA ILE A 63 -5.04 -2.77 -0.18
C ILE A 63 -5.85 -3.73 0.68
N LEU A 64 -5.44 -3.93 1.93
CA LEU A 64 -6.13 -4.75 2.93
C LEU A 64 -6.82 -3.85 3.96
N ILE A 65 -8.11 -4.06 4.18
CA ILE A 65 -8.88 -3.32 5.18
C ILE A 65 -8.81 -4.04 6.54
N MET A 66 -8.45 -3.29 7.58
CA MET A 66 -8.19 -3.80 8.93
C MET A 66 -9.27 -3.40 9.95
N SER A 67 -10.24 -2.55 9.57
CA SER A 67 -11.37 -2.19 10.43
C SER A 67 -12.61 -1.76 9.61
N GLY A 68 -13.75 -1.57 10.28
CA GLY A 68 -14.97 -1.07 9.65
C GLY A 68 -15.77 -2.14 8.90
N ALA A 69 -16.65 -1.69 8.00
CA ALA A 69 -17.65 -2.55 7.36
C ALA A 69 -17.07 -3.56 6.34
N ALA A 70 -15.93 -3.24 5.73
CA ALA A 70 -15.24 -4.09 4.76
C ALA A 70 -14.01 -4.79 5.36
N ILE A 71 -13.99 -5.00 6.69
CA ILE A 71 -12.85 -5.60 7.40
C ILE A 71 -12.45 -6.96 6.80
N MET A 72 -11.14 -7.21 6.72
CA MET A 72 -10.52 -8.41 6.12
C MET A 72 -10.67 -8.52 4.59
N GLU A 73 -11.32 -7.59 3.92
CA GLU A 73 -11.31 -7.56 2.45
C GLU A 73 -10.01 -6.97 1.93
N ASP A 74 -9.57 -7.51 0.80
CA ASP A 74 -8.47 -6.97 0.04
C ASP A 74 -8.83 -6.73 -1.44
N LYS A 75 -8.22 -5.70 -2.02
CA LYS A 75 -8.40 -5.30 -3.43
C LYS A 75 -7.07 -4.82 -4.00
N GLY A 76 -6.82 -5.14 -5.27
CA GLY A 76 -5.73 -4.50 -6.02
C GLY A 76 -5.98 -3.00 -6.18
N ALA A 77 -4.92 -2.21 -6.07
CA ALA A 77 -4.97 -0.80 -6.44
C ALA A 77 -4.86 -0.65 -7.97
N ALA A 78 -5.78 0.10 -8.57
CA ALA A 78 -5.76 0.42 -10.00
C ALA A 78 -5.00 1.71 -10.31
N SER A 79 -5.12 2.72 -9.43
CA SER A 79 -4.43 4.00 -9.60
C SER A 79 -4.24 4.74 -8.27
N PHE A 80 -3.33 5.72 -8.27
CA PHE A 80 -3.07 6.57 -7.11
C PHE A 80 -2.92 8.04 -7.54
N VAL A 81 -3.60 8.93 -6.81
CA VAL A 81 -3.52 10.38 -6.98
C VAL A 81 -2.69 10.95 -5.83
N ASN A 82 -1.40 11.19 -6.09
CA ASN A 82 -0.47 11.70 -5.07
C ASN A 82 -0.89 13.04 -4.46
N ALA A 83 -1.55 13.92 -5.21
CA ALA A 83 -1.96 15.23 -4.70
C ALA A 83 -3.08 15.17 -3.63
N THR A 84 -3.84 14.07 -3.59
CA THR A 84 -4.99 13.91 -2.69
C THR A 84 -4.85 12.72 -1.74
N GLY A 85 -3.89 11.82 -1.99
CA GLY A 85 -3.80 10.56 -1.26
C GLY A 85 -4.93 9.58 -1.60
N THR A 86 -5.54 9.72 -2.79
CA THR A 86 -6.65 8.86 -3.23
C THR A 86 -6.12 7.64 -3.96
N ILE A 87 -6.48 6.46 -3.48
CA ILE A 87 -6.27 5.18 -4.16
C ILE A 87 -7.59 4.78 -4.82
N THR A 88 -7.56 4.48 -6.12
CA THR A 88 -8.67 3.81 -6.82
C THR A 88 -8.38 2.33 -6.89
N LEU A 89 -9.38 1.49 -6.67
CA LEU A 89 -9.27 0.03 -6.63
C LEU A 89 -9.68 -0.59 -7.96
N GLU A 90 -9.09 -1.74 -8.30
CA GLU A 90 -9.47 -2.54 -9.48
C GLU A 90 -10.94 -2.98 -9.42
N THR A 91 -11.39 -3.36 -8.21
CA THR A 91 -12.79 -3.66 -7.91
C THR A 91 -13.19 -3.02 -6.58
N GLY A 92 -14.47 -2.67 -6.43
CA GLY A 92 -15.00 -2.09 -5.19
C GLY A 92 -15.02 -3.08 -4.02
N PHE A 93 -14.95 -2.54 -2.81
CA PHE A 93 -15.24 -3.28 -1.57
C PHE A 93 -16.75 -3.52 -1.40
N SER A 94 -17.13 -4.45 -0.53
CA SER A 94 -18.54 -4.72 -0.23
C SER A 94 -19.30 -3.52 0.38
N ALA A 95 -18.56 -2.58 0.98
CA ALA A 95 -19.09 -1.36 1.58
C ALA A 95 -18.20 -0.15 1.29
N GLN A 96 -18.77 1.05 1.43
CA GLN A 96 -18.00 2.28 1.36
C GLN A 96 -16.94 2.30 2.46
N ILE A 97 -15.70 2.62 2.10
CA ILE A 97 -14.64 2.87 3.07
C ILE A 97 -14.86 4.26 3.68
N LYS A 98 -15.22 4.30 4.96
CA LYS A 98 -15.45 5.54 5.71
C LYS A 98 -14.16 6.11 6.25
N ALA A 99 -14.13 7.41 6.54
CA ALA A 99 -13.06 8.01 7.33
C ALA A 99 -12.88 7.28 8.68
N GLY A 100 -11.64 7.14 9.14
CA GLY A 100 -11.28 6.38 10.35
C GLY A 100 -11.08 4.88 10.14
N THR A 101 -11.13 4.39 8.90
CA THR A 101 -10.87 2.98 8.57
C THR A 101 -9.37 2.71 8.54
N ILE A 102 -8.93 1.70 9.27
CA ILE A 102 -7.53 1.25 9.30
C ILE A 102 -7.30 0.35 8.07
N PHE A 103 -6.19 0.54 7.38
CA PHE A 103 -5.84 -0.26 6.21
C PHE A 103 -4.33 -0.52 6.12
N ARG A 104 -3.95 -1.45 5.26
CA ARG A 104 -2.56 -1.73 4.90
C ARG A 104 -2.38 -1.74 3.39
N ILE A 105 -1.24 -1.23 2.92
CA ILE A 105 -0.77 -1.38 1.55
C ILE A 105 0.28 -2.49 1.56
N LEU A 106 -0.02 -3.59 0.90
CA LEU A 106 0.80 -4.79 0.85
C LEU A 106 1.50 -4.90 -0.51
N ASN A 107 2.73 -5.41 -0.49
CA ASN A 107 3.42 -5.77 -1.73
C ASN A 107 2.74 -7.00 -2.35
N ARG A 108 2.45 -6.91 -3.65
CA ARG A 108 1.97 -8.00 -4.49
C ARG A 108 3.15 -8.75 -5.10
#